data_AF-A0A1G0YZY2-F1
#
_entry.id   AF-A0A1G0YZY2-F1
#
_cell.length_a   1.000
_cell.length_b   1.000
_cell.length_c   1.000
_cell.angle_alpha   90.00
_cell.angle_beta   90.00
_cell.angle_gamma   90.00
#
_symmetry.space_group_name_H-M   'P 1'
#
loop_
_entity.id
_entity.type
_entity.pdbx_description
1 polymer ?
#
loop_
_entity_poly.entity_id
_entity_poly.type
_entity_poly.pdbx_seq_one_letter_code
_entity_poly.pdbx_strand_id
1 'polypeptide(L)'
;MHPVMKMFGMITKSLFGKRVCKMYPFVMPKYFSGTRGHIEIDSSKCILCTLCAKKCPADAIVVERKDKFWQIDRFRCIACNACVDACPKKCLTMNKQYTFADTTKAKSVLKVNVEPPPPPKKEAPPVAPATETAPSSPSA
;
A
#
# COMPACT_ATOMS: atom_id res chain seq x y z
N MET A 1 33.26 24.98 30.82
CA MET A 1 33.88 25.42 29.53
C MET A 1 34.04 24.28 28.50
N HIS A 2 34.43 23.07 28.91
CA HIS A 2 34.54 21.90 28.00
C HIS A 2 33.31 21.57 27.11
N PRO A 3 32.05 21.66 27.58
CA PRO A 3 30.89 21.30 26.75
C PRO A 3 30.58 22.30 25.62
N VAL A 4 30.95 23.58 25.77
CA VAL A 4 30.69 24.62 24.76
C VAL A 4 31.61 24.48 23.55
N MET A 5 32.89 24.15 23.74
CA MET A 5 33.84 23.91 22.64
C MET A 5 33.48 22.65 21.82
N LYS A 6 32.96 21.60 22.48
CA LYS A 6 32.50 20.38 21.79
C LYS A 6 31.29 20.66 20.88
N MET A 7 30.36 21.50 21.34
CA MET A 7 29.23 21.97 20.53
C MET A 7 29.71 22.76 19.31
N PHE A 8 30.70 23.65 19.49
CA PHE A 8 31.26 24.43 18.39
C PHE A 8 31.89 23.55 17.30
N GLY A 9 32.62 22.49 17.69
CA GLY A 9 33.18 21.51 16.74
C GLY A 9 32.14 20.68 15.97
N MET A 10 31.00 20.37 16.60
CA MET A 10 29.88 19.71 15.91
C MET A 10 29.18 20.66 14.91
N ILE A 11 29.03 21.93 15.29
CA ILE A 11 28.40 22.96 14.45
C ILE A 11 29.26 23.22 13.20
N THR A 12 30.58 23.36 13.34
CA THR A 12 31.47 23.54 12.18
C THR A 12 31.43 22.32 11.25
N LYS A 13 31.45 21.10 11.79
CA LYS A 13 31.34 19.87 10.98
C LYS A 13 30.00 19.75 10.24
N SER A 14 28.91 20.21 10.86
CA SER A 14 27.59 20.26 10.23
C SER A 14 27.50 21.33 9.13
N LEU A 15 28.09 22.50 9.35
CA LEU A 15 28.10 23.62 8.40
C LEU A 15 28.85 23.29 7.11
N PHE A 16 29.99 22.61 7.22
CA PHE A 16 30.78 22.17 6.06
C PHE A 16 30.39 20.78 5.54
N GLY A 17 29.41 20.12 6.16
CA GLY A 17 28.87 18.84 5.71
C GLY A 17 27.96 18.99 4.48
N LYS A 18 27.74 17.88 3.76
CA LYS A 18 26.74 17.86 2.68
C LYS A 18 25.35 18.07 3.28
N ARG A 19 24.55 18.95 2.67
CA ARG A 19 23.15 19.18 3.04
C ARG A 19 22.34 17.89 2.83
N VAL A 20 21.56 17.51 3.85
CA VAL A 20 20.68 16.32 3.80
C VAL A 20 19.45 16.55 2.91
N CYS A 21 19.06 17.81 2.74
CA CYS A 21 17.89 18.20 1.94
C CYS A 21 18.05 17.75 0.48
N LYS A 22 17.08 16.95 0.00
CA LYS A 22 16.91 16.63 -1.42
C LYS A 22 16.01 17.67 -2.07
N MET A 23 16.25 18.01 -3.34
CA MET A 23 15.37 18.92 -4.07
C MET A 23 14.07 18.20 -4.47
N TYR A 24 13.01 18.40 -3.69
CA TYR A 24 11.65 18.07 -4.11
C TYR A 24 11.18 19.13 -5.11
N PRO A 25 10.49 18.79 -6.21
CA PRO A 25 10.02 17.47 -6.64
C PRO A 25 10.99 16.70 -7.57
N PHE A 26 12.15 17.28 -7.93
CA PHE A 26 13.05 16.72 -8.94
C PHE A 26 13.73 15.40 -8.53
N VAL A 27 14.03 15.22 -7.24
CA VAL A 27 14.61 14.00 -6.70
C VAL A 27 13.60 13.32 -5.79
N MET A 28 12.93 12.29 -6.31
CA MET A 28 11.94 11.53 -5.55
C MET A 28 12.59 10.75 -4.38
N PRO A 29 11.89 10.61 -3.24
CA PRO A 29 12.36 9.76 -2.16
C PRO A 29 12.37 8.29 -2.61
N LYS A 30 13.30 7.50 -2.07
CA LYS A 30 13.30 6.05 -2.27
C LYS A 30 12.27 5.42 -1.34
N TYR A 31 11.25 4.77 -1.89
CA TYR A 31 10.23 4.06 -1.10
C TYR A 31 10.73 2.66 -0.71
N PHE A 32 10.48 2.26 0.53
CA PHE A 32 10.84 0.94 1.03
C PHE A 32 9.79 -0.11 0.64
N SER A 33 10.10 -1.39 0.80
CA SER A 33 9.18 -2.48 0.45
C SER A 33 7.86 -2.46 1.23
N GLY A 34 7.87 -2.02 2.49
CA GLY A 34 6.69 -1.93 3.36
C GLY A 34 5.97 -0.58 3.36
N THR A 35 6.33 0.36 2.49
CA THR A 35 5.66 1.66 2.40
C THR A 35 4.21 1.48 1.95
N ARG A 36 3.28 2.08 2.70
CA ARG A 36 1.84 2.01 2.43
C ARG A 36 1.38 3.36 1.89
N GLY A 37 0.93 3.37 0.64
CA GLY A 37 0.38 4.53 -0.02
C GLY A 37 -1.14 4.40 -0.13
N HIS A 38 -1.59 3.91 -1.29
CA HIS A 38 -3.01 3.74 -1.58
C HIS A 38 -3.31 2.39 -2.19
N ILE A 39 -4.58 1.97 -2.13
CA ILE A 39 -5.03 0.69 -2.65
C ILE A 39 -5.37 0.83 -4.13
N GLU A 40 -4.86 -0.10 -4.93
CA GLU A 40 -5.22 -0.29 -6.33
C GLU A 40 -5.93 -1.63 -6.50
N ILE A 41 -6.90 -1.65 -7.41
CA ILE A 41 -7.69 -2.85 -7.74
C ILE A 41 -7.42 -3.29 -9.17
N ASP A 42 -7.20 -4.59 -9.34
CA ASP A 42 -7.27 -5.28 -10.61
C ASP A 42 -8.70 -5.81 -10.80
N SER A 43 -9.49 -5.11 -11.63
CA SER A 43 -10.90 -5.46 -11.89
C SER A 43 -11.05 -6.84 -12.51
N SER A 44 -10.10 -7.28 -13.34
CA SER A 44 -10.17 -8.56 -14.07
C SER A 44 -10.17 -9.80 -13.15
N LYS A 45 -9.54 -9.68 -11.97
CA LYS A 45 -9.42 -10.77 -10.98
C LYS A 45 -10.48 -10.71 -9.89
N CYS A 46 -11.21 -9.60 -9.80
CA CYS A 46 -12.17 -9.37 -8.73
C CYS A 46 -13.44 -10.21 -8.97
N ILE A 47 -13.87 -10.96 -7.95
CA ILE A 47 -15.08 -11.79 -7.98
C ILE A 47 -16.22 -11.23 -7.12
N LEU A 48 -16.10 -9.96 -6.69
CA LEU A 48 -17.09 -9.27 -5.85
C LEU A 48 -17.50 -10.06 -4.58
N CYS A 49 -16.53 -10.76 -3.97
CA CYS A 49 -16.76 -11.62 -2.79
C CYS A 49 -17.10 -10.86 -1.49
N THR A 50 -17.01 -9.53 -1.48
CA THR A 50 -17.31 -8.60 -0.36
C THR A 50 -16.45 -8.78 0.91
N LEU A 51 -15.44 -9.67 0.91
CA LEU A 51 -14.54 -9.87 2.05
C LEU A 51 -13.69 -8.63 2.38
N CYS A 52 -13.24 -7.90 1.37
CA CYS A 52 -12.46 -6.68 1.55
C CYS A 52 -13.25 -5.56 2.25
N ALA A 53 -14.54 -5.43 1.97
CA ALA A 53 -15.43 -4.50 2.66
C ALA A 53 -15.60 -4.90 4.13
N LYS A 54 -15.89 -6.18 4.40
CA LYS A 54 -16.07 -6.71 5.77
C LYS A 54 -14.83 -6.58 6.65
N LYS A 55 -13.63 -6.72 6.07
CA LYS A 55 -12.37 -6.62 6.83
C LYS A 55 -11.90 -5.17 7.01
N CYS A 56 -12.50 -4.21 6.30
CA CYS A 56 -12.09 -2.81 6.39
C CYS A 56 -12.48 -2.24 7.77
N PRO A 57 -11.53 -1.82 8.61
CA PRO A 57 -11.86 -1.27 9.94
C PRO A 57 -12.50 0.13 9.86
N ALA A 58 -12.40 0.79 8.71
CA ALA A 58 -12.90 2.15 8.51
C ALA A 58 -14.12 2.20 7.58
N ASP A 59 -14.65 1.07 7.12
CA ASP A 59 -15.78 1.01 6.17
C ASP A 59 -15.57 1.91 4.92
N ALA A 60 -14.35 1.90 4.39
CA ALA A 60 -13.95 2.71 3.24
C ALA A 60 -14.31 2.07 1.89
N ILE A 61 -14.61 0.76 1.88
CA ILE A 61 -14.84 -0.03 0.66
C ILE A 61 -16.32 -0.41 0.59
N VAL A 62 -16.94 -0.14 -0.56
CA VAL A 62 -18.31 -0.56 -0.90
C VAL A 62 -18.24 -1.50 -2.09
N VAL A 63 -18.93 -2.64 -2.00
CA VAL A 63 -18.96 -3.66 -3.05
C VAL A 63 -20.39 -4.07 -3.31
N GLU A 64 -20.85 -3.88 -4.54
CA GLU A 64 -22.20 -4.26 -4.95
C GLU A 64 -22.15 -5.34 -6.02
N ARG A 65 -22.78 -6.48 -5.73
CA ARG A 65 -22.81 -7.64 -6.64
C ARG A 65 -23.82 -7.49 -7.78
N LYS A 66 -24.92 -6.78 -7.55
CA LYS A 66 -25.98 -6.57 -8.53
C LYS A 66 -25.51 -5.64 -9.66
N ASP A 67 -24.97 -4.50 -9.25
CA ASP A 67 -24.51 -3.45 -10.16
C ASP A 67 -23.04 -3.63 -10.57
N LYS A 68 -22.41 -4.73 -10.12
CA LYS A 68 -21.06 -5.17 -10.45
C LYS A 68 -19.96 -4.13 -10.22
N PHE A 69 -20.15 -3.19 -9.31
CA PHE A 69 -19.12 -2.18 -9.02
C PHE A 69 -18.42 -2.41 -7.68
N TRP A 70 -17.15 -2.04 -7.67
CA TRP A 70 -16.32 -1.93 -6.49
C TRP A 70 -15.92 -0.47 -6.32
N GLN A 71 -16.06 0.05 -5.10
CA GLN A 71 -15.78 1.44 -4.79
C GLN A 71 -14.92 1.54 -3.53
N ILE A 72 -13.96 2.47 -3.55
CA ILE A 72 -13.19 2.86 -2.35
C ILE A 72 -13.19 4.38 -2.19
N ASP A 73 -13.47 4.83 -0.97
CA ASP A 73 -13.25 6.20 -0.53
C ASP A 73 -11.84 6.32 0.07
N ARG A 74 -10.92 6.95 -0.66
CA ARG A 74 -9.52 7.07 -0.23
C ARG A 74 -9.35 8.01 0.98
N PHE A 75 -10.28 8.94 1.23
CA PHE A 75 -10.22 9.79 2.43
C PHE A 75 -10.59 9.03 3.71
N ARG A 76 -11.41 7.99 3.59
CA ARG A 76 -11.80 7.13 4.71
C ARG A 76 -10.80 5.98 4.93
N CYS A 77 -9.98 5.66 3.92
CA CYS A 77 -9.01 4.59 4.01
C CYS A 77 -7.83 4.96 4.93
N ILE A 78 -7.59 4.14 5.96
CA ILE A 78 -6.45 4.31 6.90
C ILE A 78 -5.16 3.58 6.45
N ALA A 79 -5.09 3.14 5.18
CA ALA A 79 -3.94 2.43 4.61
C ALA A 79 -3.39 1.26 5.48
N CYS A 80 -4.28 0.46 6.07
CA CYS A 80 -3.91 -0.62 7.01
C CYS A 80 -3.47 -1.94 6.34
N ASN A 81 -3.66 -2.08 5.03
CA ASN A 81 -3.42 -3.30 4.23
C ASN A 81 -4.35 -4.51 4.50
N ALA A 82 -5.27 -4.42 5.47
CA ALA A 82 -6.12 -5.56 5.85
C ALA A 82 -6.99 -6.12 4.71
N CYS A 83 -7.41 -5.27 3.77
CA CYS A 83 -8.19 -5.69 2.60
C CYS A 83 -7.38 -6.48 1.57
N VAL A 84 -6.08 -6.19 1.44
CA VAL A 84 -5.16 -6.91 0.53
C VAL A 84 -4.96 -8.32 1.07
N ASP A 85 -4.70 -8.44 2.37
CA ASP A 85 -4.48 -9.72 3.04
C ASP A 85 -5.75 -10.59 3.05
N ALA A 86 -6.92 -9.98 3.18
CA ALA A 86 -8.20 -10.70 3.17
C ALA A 86 -8.69 -11.12 1.78
N CYS A 87 -8.07 -10.65 0.69
CA CYS A 87 -8.55 -10.93 -0.65
C CYS A 87 -8.11 -12.32 -1.13
N PRO A 88 -9.03 -13.29 -1.35
CA PRO A 88 -8.66 -14.65 -1.73
C PRO A 88 -8.07 -14.73 -3.15
N LYS A 89 -8.46 -13.80 -4.03
CA LYS A 89 -7.95 -13.71 -5.41
C LYS A 89 -6.75 -12.77 -5.54
N LYS A 90 -6.30 -12.15 -4.43
CA LYS A 90 -5.21 -11.15 -4.41
C LYS A 90 -5.36 -10.09 -5.51
N CYS A 91 -6.59 -9.61 -5.73
CA CYS A 91 -6.88 -8.58 -6.73
C CYS A 91 -6.59 -7.15 -6.25
N LEU A 92 -6.32 -6.97 -4.97
CA LEU A 92 -5.98 -5.67 -4.38
C LEU A 92 -4.47 -5.61 -4.14
N THR A 93 -3.87 -4.46 -4.43
CA THR A 93 -2.45 -4.22 -4.18
C THR A 93 -2.24 -2.89 -3.44
N MET A 94 -1.18 -2.83 -2.63
CA MET A 94 -0.77 -1.62 -1.92
C MET A 94 0.29 -0.90 -2.74
N ASN A 95 -0.06 0.22 -3.35
CA ASN A 95 0.90 1.09 -4.01
C ASN A 95 1.74 1.82 -2.93
N LYS A 96 3.03 2.03 -3.21
CA LYS A 96 3.98 2.70 -2.32
C LYS A 96 3.92 4.23 -2.44
N GLN A 97 3.34 4.75 -3.51
CA GLN A 97 3.20 6.17 -3.78
C GLN A 97 2.06 6.77 -2.95
N TYR A 98 2.29 7.99 -2.45
CA TYR A 98 1.27 8.74 -1.74
C TYR A 98 0.16 9.20 -2.70
N THR A 99 -1.04 9.39 -2.16
CA THR A 99 -2.14 10.02 -2.92
C THR A 99 -1.80 11.49 -3.13
N PHE A 100 -1.89 11.97 -4.38
CA PHE A 100 -1.67 13.38 -4.68
C PHE A 100 -2.66 14.28 -3.93
N ALA A 101 -2.21 15.48 -3.59
CA ALA A 101 -3.06 16.48 -2.96
C ALA A 101 -4.00 17.08 -4.02
N ASP A 102 -5.30 16.96 -3.79
CA ASP A 102 -6.32 17.63 -4.58
C ASP A 102 -6.62 19.01 -3.97
N THR A 103 -6.87 20.01 -4.81
CA THR A 103 -7.20 21.38 -4.37
C THR A 103 -8.65 21.53 -3.93
N THR A 104 -9.52 20.61 -4.33
CA THR A 104 -10.94 20.63 -3.99
C THR A 104 -11.25 19.58 -2.94
N LYS A 105 -12.18 19.90 -2.03
CA LYS A 105 -12.70 18.95 -1.03
C LYS A 105 -13.73 18.00 -1.66
N ALA A 106 -13.36 17.35 -2.76
CA ALA A 106 -14.15 16.31 -3.38
C ALA A 106 -13.76 14.96 -2.75
N LYS A 107 -14.72 14.05 -2.52
CA LYS A 107 -14.39 12.70 -2.08
C LYS A 107 -13.61 12.00 -3.19
N SER A 108 -12.39 11.54 -2.92
CA SER A 108 -11.56 10.78 -3.85
C SER A 108 -12.06 9.34 -3.92
N VAL A 109 -13.24 9.21 -4.51
CA VAL A 109 -13.95 7.96 -4.69
C VAL A 109 -13.48 7.35 -6.00
N LEU A 110 -12.77 6.24 -5.92
CA LEU A 110 -12.56 5.39 -7.09
C LEU A 110 -13.75 4.44 -7.21
N LYS A 111 -14.46 4.51 -8.34
CA LYS A 111 -15.47 3.52 -8.72
C LYS A 111 -14.93 2.71 -9.89
N VAL A 112 -14.95 1.39 -9.77
CA VAL A 112 -14.47 0.46 -10.78
C VAL A 112 -15.58 -0.53 -11.08
N ASN A 113 -15.98 -0.62 -12.35
CA ASN A 113 -16.86 -1.68 -12.83
C ASN A 113 -16.05 -2.98 -12.96
N VAL A 114 -16.57 -4.06 -12.40
CA VAL A 114 -15.91 -5.37 -12.37
C VAL A 114 -16.66 -6.30 -13.30
N GLU A 115 -16.04 -6.62 -14.43
CA GLU A 115 -16.46 -7.76 -15.24
C GLU A 115 -15.98 -9.04 -14.55
N PRO A 116 -16.89 -9.88 -14.04
CA PRO A 116 -16.50 -11.07 -13.32
C PRO A 116 -15.75 -12.02 -14.27
N PRO A 117 -14.57 -12.53 -13.87
CA PRO A 117 -13.85 -13.50 -14.69
C PRO A 117 -14.72 -14.74 -14.92
N PRO A 118 -14.62 -15.40 -16.10
CA PRO A 118 -15.39 -16.59 -16.40
C PRO A 118 -15.16 -17.66 -15.32
N PRO A 119 -16.20 -18.39 -14.90
CA PRO A 119 -16.10 -19.33 -13.79
C PRO A 119 -15.06 -20.41 -14.08
N PRO A 120 -14.14 -20.69 -13.15
CA PRO A 120 -13.19 -21.78 -13.32
C PRO A 120 -13.93 -23.11 -13.29
N LYS A 121 -13.71 -23.94 -14.32
CA LYS A 121 -14.13 -25.35 -14.31
C LYS A 121 -13.51 -26.04 -13.09
N LYS A 122 -14.31 -26.84 -12.40
CA LYS A 122 -13.99 -27.49 -11.12
C LYS A 122 -12.85 -28.51 -11.29
N GLU A 123 -11.72 -28.27 -10.63
CA GLU A 123 -10.81 -29.34 -10.18
C GLU A 123 -10.49 -29.05 -8.70
N ALA A 124 -10.90 -30.00 -7.86
CA ALA A 124 -10.79 -29.97 -6.41
C ALA A 124 -9.40 -30.48 -5.96
N PRO A 125 -8.93 -30.11 -4.74
CA PRO A 125 -7.61 -30.47 -4.17
C PRO A 125 -7.66 -31.88 -3.52
N PRO A 126 -6.56 -32.55 -3.13
CA PRO A 126 -5.48 -32.10 -2.21
C PRO A 126 -4.06 -32.33 -2.81
N VAL A 127 -2.96 -31.79 -2.29
CA VAL A 127 -2.25 -32.26 -1.07
C VAL A 127 -1.37 -31.14 -0.49
N ALA A 128 -1.29 -31.16 0.83
CA ALA A 128 -0.56 -30.31 1.77
C ALA A 128 0.99 -30.38 1.62
N PRO A 129 1.76 -29.57 2.38
CA PRO A 129 3.03 -28.98 1.98
C PRO A 129 4.27 -29.81 2.31
N ALA A 130 5.37 -29.56 1.59
CA ALA A 130 6.71 -29.94 2.03
C ALA A 130 7.67 -28.74 1.90
N THR A 131 8.20 -28.37 3.08
CA THR A 131 9.55 -27.89 3.39
C THR A 131 10.02 -26.51 2.94
N GLU A 132 10.19 -25.69 3.98
CA GLU A 132 11.15 -24.62 4.20
C GLU A 132 12.50 -24.79 3.48
N THR A 133 13.02 -23.71 2.91
CA THR A 133 14.43 -23.35 3.09
C THR A 133 14.60 -21.84 2.91
N ALA A 134 14.99 -21.18 4.00
CA ALA A 134 15.56 -19.85 3.99
C ALA A 134 16.86 -19.82 3.15
N PRO A 135 17.23 -18.65 2.62
CA PRO A 135 18.63 -18.28 2.65
C PRO A 135 18.81 -17.03 3.51
N SER A 136 19.60 -17.25 4.55
CA SER A 136 20.30 -16.28 5.39
C SER A 136 20.79 -15.05 4.63
N SER A 137 20.41 -13.87 5.14
CA SER A 137 21.21 -12.66 5.00
C SER A 137 22.64 -12.91 5.50
N PRO A 138 23.69 -12.53 4.75
CA PRO A 138 24.97 -12.25 5.37
C PRO A 138 25.01 -10.78 5.79
N SER A 139 25.04 -10.59 7.11
CA SER A 139 25.56 -9.39 7.73
C SER A 139 27.06 -9.29 7.45
N ALA A 140 27.50 -8.22 6.80
CA ALA A 140 28.86 -7.67 6.85
C ALA A 140 28.81 -6.19 6.45
#